data_AF-A0A7C6IGT5-F1
#
_entry.id   AF-A0A7C6IGT5-F1
#
_cell.length_a   1.000
_cell.length_b   1.000
_cell.length_c   1.000
_cell.angle_alpha   90.00
_cell.angle_beta   90.00
_cell.angle_gamma   90.00
#
_symmetry.space_group_name_H-M   'P 1'
#
loop_
_entity.id
_entity.type
_entity.pdbx_description
1 polymer ?
#
loop_
_entity_poly.entity_id
_entity_poly.type
_entity_poly.pdbx_seq_one_letter_code
_entity_poly.pdbx_strand_id
1 'polypeptide(L)'
;MTATSREFHFVPMLAAADRMPGARALGRVTAWLHGAFGPLPPETGDRPVAAVISDASIRRNAVAVADRTSDAGLPTWVGEFRPGAGHGTGPDGVRTSDAPHCVDLPRYFGREKGHPFHRQMVNFITTGDPGGTGGAGGAGESRGAGESGGTGGPRQTSGPETADDLAWPRYEAPDRLGRIWSGGGTQATEAMEKDPWGGVRTMFWPKG
;
A
#
# COMPACT_ATOMS: atom_id res chain seq x y z
N MET A 1 -7.67 -3.92 -6.65
CA MET A 1 -6.69 -3.61 -5.59
C MET A 1 -5.67 -2.63 -6.14
N THR A 2 -5.28 -1.61 -5.37
CA THR A 2 -4.18 -0.70 -5.72
C THR A 2 -3.38 -0.38 -4.46
N ALA A 3 -2.05 -0.37 -4.57
CA ALA A 3 -1.16 0.02 -3.50
C ALA A 3 -0.09 0.98 -4.04
N THR A 4 0.17 2.06 -3.31
CA THR A 4 1.17 3.06 -3.71
C THR A 4 2.30 3.14 -2.69
N SER A 5 3.43 3.73 -3.07
CA SER A 5 4.55 4.03 -2.17
C SER A 5 4.88 5.53 -2.24
N ARG A 6 5.76 6.03 -1.36
CA ARG A 6 6.24 7.41 -1.51
C ARG A 6 7.44 7.44 -2.44
N GLU A 7 7.24 8.03 -3.61
CA GLU A 7 8.16 7.83 -4.71
C GLU A 7 9.27 8.87 -4.80
N PHE A 8 10.36 8.51 -5.49
CA PHE A 8 11.48 9.39 -5.86
C PHE A 8 12.25 10.05 -4.72
N HIS A 9 11.98 9.70 -3.46
CA HIS A 9 12.72 10.19 -2.29
C HIS A 9 14.22 9.90 -2.29
N PHE A 10 14.64 8.87 -3.04
CA PHE A 10 16.03 8.49 -3.21
C PHE A 10 16.74 9.25 -4.34
N VAL A 11 16.02 10.06 -5.13
CA VAL A 11 16.61 10.81 -6.26
C VAL A 11 17.42 11.98 -5.69
N PRO A 12 18.75 12.03 -5.88
CA PRO A 12 19.61 13.02 -5.23
C PRO A 12 19.22 14.47 -5.52
N MET A 13 18.77 14.75 -6.75
CA MET A 13 18.33 16.10 -7.14
C MET A 13 17.10 16.55 -6.36
N LEU A 14 16.15 15.65 -6.09
CA LEU A 14 14.94 15.97 -5.33
C LEU A 14 15.26 16.11 -3.84
N ALA A 15 16.10 15.23 -3.31
CA ALA A 15 16.60 15.36 -1.94
C ALA A 15 17.36 16.68 -1.71
N ALA A 16 18.11 17.16 -2.70
CA ALA A 16 18.76 18.46 -2.64
C ALA A 16 17.75 19.62 -2.67
N ALA A 17 16.74 19.55 -3.56
CA ALA A 17 15.67 20.56 -3.64
C ALA A 17 14.86 20.65 -2.33
N ASP A 18 14.56 19.51 -1.71
CA ASP A 18 13.82 19.45 -0.44
C ASP A 18 14.58 20.07 0.74
N ARG A 19 15.92 20.16 0.67
CA ARG A 19 16.76 20.79 1.71
C ARG A 19 16.92 22.30 1.54
N MET A 20 16.42 22.88 0.45
CA MET A 20 16.57 24.31 0.21
C MET A 20 15.62 25.15 1.09
N PRO A 21 16.05 26.33 1.57
CA PRO A 21 15.14 27.30 2.15
C PRO A 21 14.00 27.60 1.17
N GLY A 22 12.75 27.47 1.61
CA GLY A 22 11.59 27.67 0.75
C GLY A 22 11.15 26.43 -0.06
N ALA A 23 11.67 25.23 0.23
CA ALA A 23 11.24 23.98 -0.42
C ALA A 23 9.71 23.78 -0.45
N ARG A 24 8.98 24.23 0.58
CA ARG A 24 7.51 24.21 0.58
C ARG A 24 6.89 25.15 -0.46
N ALA A 25 7.46 26.33 -0.67
CA ALA A 25 7.00 27.24 -1.72
C ALA A 25 7.31 26.65 -3.10
N LEU A 26 8.50 26.07 -3.28
CA LEU A 26 8.85 25.35 -4.51
C LEU A 26 7.89 24.18 -4.75
N GLY A 27 7.61 23.35 -3.74
CA GLY A 27 6.64 22.26 -3.82
C GLY A 27 5.25 22.74 -4.24
N ARG A 28 4.78 23.91 -3.75
CA ARG A 28 3.51 24.50 -4.20
C ARG A 28 3.54 24.91 -5.66
N VAL A 29 4.62 25.55 -6.12
CA VAL A 29 4.78 25.92 -7.53
C VAL A 29 4.81 24.67 -8.41
N THR A 30 5.58 23.65 -8.02
CA THR A 30 5.61 22.35 -8.69
C THR A 30 4.22 21.72 -8.73
N ALA A 31 3.48 21.71 -7.61
CA ALA A 31 2.15 21.14 -7.55
C ALA A 31 1.19 21.84 -8.52
N TRP A 32 1.23 23.17 -8.55
CA TRP A 32 0.45 23.97 -9.51
C TRP A 32 0.79 23.65 -10.97
N LEU A 33 2.08 23.52 -11.31
CA LEU A 33 2.51 23.11 -12.65
C LEU A 33 1.99 21.72 -13.05
N HIS A 34 1.69 20.86 -12.08
CA HIS A 34 1.09 19.54 -12.27
C HIS A 34 -0.45 19.53 -12.14
N GLY A 35 -1.08 20.71 -12.05
CA GLY A 35 -2.53 20.88 -11.99
C GLY A 35 -3.15 20.65 -10.61
N ALA A 36 -2.38 20.78 -9.53
CA ALA A 36 -2.91 20.87 -8.17
C ALA A 36 -3.30 22.30 -7.82
N PHE A 37 -4.40 22.45 -7.08
CA PHE A 37 -4.93 23.75 -6.66
C PHE A 37 -5.16 23.85 -5.15
N GLY A 38 -5.16 22.72 -4.44
CA GLY A 38 -5.28 22.67 -2.99
C GLY A 38 -3.95 22.85 -2.25
N PRO A 39 -4.00 22.86 -0.90
CA PRO A 39 -2.79 22.94 -0.08
C PRO A 39 -1.91 21.69 -0.25
N LEU A 40 -0.61 21.86 -0.01
CA LEU A 40 0.29 20.71 0.15
C LEU A 40 -0.17 19.87 1.36
N PRO A 41 -0.30 18.55 1.21
CA PRO A 41 -0.70 17.68 2.30
C PRO A 41 0.28 17.74 3.48
N PRO A 42 -0.17 17.69 4.75
CA PRO A 42 0.72 17.67 5.91
C PRO A 42 1.77 16.55 5.85
N GLU A 43 1.40 15.39 5.31
CA GLU A 43 2.24 14.21 5.17
C GLU A 43 3.41 14.38 4.20
N THR A 44 3.42 15.46 3.40
CA THR A 44 4.60 15.88 2.61
C THR A 44 5.81 16.19 3.50
N GLY A 45 5.58 16.55 4.77
CA GLY A 45 6.61 16.70 5.78
C GLY A 45 7.76 17.61 5.35
N ASP A 46 8.99 17.11 5.52
CA ASP A 46 10.22 17.80 5.14
C ASP A 46 10.68 17.48 3.71
N ARG A 47 9.83 16.81 2.92
CA ARG A 47 10.12 16.44 1.52
C ARG A 47 9.02 16.90 0.55
N PRO A 48 8.67 18.21 0.54
CA PRO A 48 7.52 18.72 -0.21
C PRO A 48 7.65 18.57 -1.73
N VAL A 49 8.84 18.71 -2.31
CA VAL A 49 9.05 18.63 -3.76
C VAL A 49 8.99 17.18 -4.22
N ALA A 50 9.71 16.26 -3.55
CA ALA A 50 9.65 14.84 -3.89
C ALA A 50 8.24 14.27 -3.72
N ALA A 51 7.55 14.63 -2.63
CA ALA A 51 6.18 14.18 -2.38
C ALA A 51 5.21 14.67 -3.47
N VAL A 52 5.31 15.93 -3.90
CA VAL A 52 4.47 16.47 -4.98
C VAL A 52 4.72 15.74 -6.30
N ILE A 53 5.98 15.46 -6.66
CA ILE A 53 6.30 14.74 -7.90
C ILE A 53 5.75 13.31 -7.86
N SER A 54 5.92 12.62 -6.72
CA SER A 54 5.31 11.31 -6.46
C SER A 54 3.79 11.35 -6.61
N ASP A 55 3.15 12.34 -5.99
CA ASP A 55 1.70 12.49 -6.01
C ASP A 55 1.18 12.82 -7.41
N ALA A 56 1.82 13.75 -8.10
CA ALA A 56 1.45 14.17 -9.45
C ALA A 56 1.60 13.05 -10.48
N SER A 57 2.68 12.27 -10.38
CA SER A 57 3.00 11.25 -11.39
C SER A 57 2.19 9.97 -11.20
N ILE A 58 1.96 9.56 -9.95
CA ILE A 58 1.48 8.21 -9.63
C ILE A 58 0.26 8.22 -8.71
N ARG A 59 0.37 8.78 -7.50
CA ARG A 59 -0.71 8.65 -6.50
C ARG A 59 -2.01 9.31 -6.97
N ARG A 60 -1.95 10.46 -7.65
CA ARG A 60 -3.11 11.11 -8.27
C ARG A 60 -3.89 10.15 -9.17
N ASN A 61 -3.21 9.45 -10.07
CA ASN A 61 -3.88 8.55 -11.02
C ASN A 61 -4.46 7.32 -10.31
N ALA A 62 -3.73 6.76 -9.34
CA ALA A 62 -4.22 5.65 -8.52
C ALA A 62 -5.48 6.03 -7.72
N VAL A 63 -5.50 7.23 -7.12
CA VAL A 63 -6.65 7.77 -6.41
C VAL A 63 -7.84 7.96 -7.35
N ALA A 64 -7.64 8.58 -8.52
CA ALA A 64 -8.71 8.79 -9.48
C ALA A 64 -9.36 7.48 -9.94
N VAL A 65 -8.56 6.43 -10.18
CA VAL A 65 -9.07 5.12 -10.57
C VAL A 65 -9.81 4.45 -9.41
N ALA A 66 -9.23 4.45 -8.20
CA ALA A 66 -9.87 3.86 -7.03
C ALA A 66 -11.21 4.53 -6.70
N ASP A 67 -11.26 5.86 -6.73
CA ASP A 67 -12.47 6.64 -6.49
C ASP A 67 -13.54 6.31 -7.53
N ARG A 68 -13.23 6.35 -8.83
CA ARG A 68 -14.21 6.02 -9.89
C ARG A 68 -14.68 4.56 -9.82
N THR A 69 -13.80 3.64 -9.46
CA THR A 69 -14.13 2.21 -9.33
C THR A 69 -15.07 2.00 -8.14
N SER A 70 -14.77 2.62 -7.01
CA SER A 70 -15.62 2.62 -5.81
C SER A 70 -16.98 3.27 -6.07
N ASP A 71 -17.01 4.46 -6.69
CA ASP A 71 -18.24 5.19 -7.02
C ASP A 71 -19.12 4.43 -8.03
N ALA A 72 -18.53 3.57 -8.85
CA ALA A 72 -19.26 2.66 -9.74
C ALA A 72 -19.81 1.40 -9.03
N GLY A 73 -19.63 1.27 -7.71
CA GLY A 73 -20.09 0.13 -6.91
C GLY A 73 -19.26 -1.14 -7.09
N LEU A 74 -18.05 -1.03 -7.66
CA LEU A 74 -17.16 -2.17 -7.85
C LEU A 74 -16.30 -2.41 -6.60
N PRO A 75 -16.11 -3.68 -6.18
CA PRO A 75 -15.25 -4.00 -5.05
C PRO A 75 -13.83 -3.45 -5.23
N THR A 76 -13.46 -2.52 -4.35
CA THR A 76 -12.19 -1.78 -4.44
C THR A 76 -11.46 -1.91 -3.12
N TRP A 77 -10.14 -2.12 -3.17
CA TRP A 77 -9.26 -2.18 -2.00
C TRP A 77 -8.04 -1.32 -2.27
N VAL A 78 -7.71 -0.44 -1.34
CA VAL A 78 -6.56 0.46 -1.45
C VAL A 78 -5.59 0.22 -0.31
N GLY A 79 -4.31 0.42 -0.58
CA GLY A 79 -3.30 0.46 0.45
C GLY A 79 -2.10 1.32 0.11
N GLU A 80 -1.20 1.48 1.07
CA GLU A 80 -0.01 2.32 0.93
C GLU A 80 1.18 1.72 1.67
N PHE A 81 2.30 1.66 0.99
CA PHE A 81 3.60 1.35 1.58
C PHE A 81 4.23 2.64 2.09
N ARG A 82 4.53 2.69 3.38
CA ARG A 82 5.18 3.81 4.04
C ARG A 82 6.55 3.41 4.60
N PRO A 83 7.45 4.38 4.82
CA PRO A 83 8.71 4.14 5.51
C PRO A 83 8.47 3.49 6.89
N GLY A 84 9.37 2.59 7.30
CA GLY A 84 9.26 1.90 8.59
C GLY A 84 10.49 1.07 8.92
N ALA A 85 10.53 0.52 10.13
CA ALA A 85 11.59 -0.40 10.55
C ALA A 85 11.45 -1.73 9.79
N GLY A 86 12.54 -2.19 9.19
CA GLY A 86 12.51 -3.33 8.26
C GLY A 86 12.75 -2.85 6.83
N HIS A 87 13.77 -3.42 6.21
CA HIS A 87 14.46 -2.86 5.06
C HIS A 87 13.66 -3.09 3.77
N GLY A 88 13.29 -2.02 3.06
CA GLY A 88 12.96 -2.09 1.63
C GLY A 88 14.24 -2.21 0.81
N THR A 89 14.16 -2.71 -0.43
CA THR A 89 15.30 -2.69 -1.37
C THR A 89 14.97 -1.73 -2.49
N GLY A 90 15.78 -0.68 -2.65
CA GLY A 90 15.68 0.27 -3.75
C GLY A 90 15.99 -0.38 -5.11
N PRO A 91 15.67 0.30 -6.22
CA PRO A 91 15.96 -0.20 -7.57
C PRO A 91 17.46 -0.34 -7.87
N ASP A 92 18.32 0.29 -7.09
CA ASP A 92 19.79 0.15 -7.10
C ASP A 92 20.29 -1.07 -6.29
N GLY A 93 19.39 -1.86 -5.72
CA GLY A 93 19.72 -2.99 -4.85
C GLY A 93 20.13 -2.57 -3.43
N VAL A 94 20.13 -1.27 -3.12
CA VAL A 94 20.51 -0.76 -1.81
C VAL A 94 19.31 -0.85 -0.87
N ARG A 95 19.56 -1.34 0.35
CA ARG A 95 18.53 -1.36 1.39
C ARG A 95 18.20 0.06 1.83
N THR A 96 16.91 0.36 1.90
CA THR A 96 16.39 1.65 2.34
C THR A 96 15.31 1.44 3.40
N SER A 97 15.27 2.34 4.39
CA SER A 97 14.16 2.44 5.35
C SER A 97 12.96 3.20 4.78
N ASP A 98 13.12 3.80 3.59
CA ASP A 98 12.03 4.43 2.85
C ASP A 98 11.21 3.36 2.09
N ALA A 99 10.05 3.74 1.57
CA ALA A 99 9.23 2.90 0.69
C ALA A 99 9.43 3.34 -0.77
N PRO A 100 10.48 2.87 -1.47
CA PRO A 100 10.80 3.33 -2.82
C PRO A 100 9.74 2.90 -3.84
N HIS A 101 9.74 3.54 -5.00
CA HIS A 101 8.96 3.09 -6.15
C HIS A 101 9.20 1.60 -6.42
N CYS A 102 8.13 0.88 -6.74
CA CYS A 102 8.14 -0.57 -6.97
C CYS A 102 8.55 -1.45 -5.78
N VAL A 103 8.53 -0.94 -4.54
CA VAL A 103 8.78 -1.77 -3.34
C VAL A 103 7.78 -2.93 -3.19
N ASP A 104 6.62 -2.80 -3.81
CA ASP A 104 5.55 -3.79 -3.85
C ASP A 104 5.88 -5.00 -4.73
N LEU A 105 6.73 -4.88 -5.78
CA LEU A 105 7.07 -5.98 -6.68
C LEU A 105 7.68 -7.21 -5.98
N PRO A 106 8.77 -7.09 -5.18
CA PRO A 106 9.32 -8.26 -4.48
C PRO A 106 8.32 -8.85 -3.47
N ARG A 107 7.41 -8.06 -2.90
CA ARG A 107 6.36 -8.51 -1.97
C ARG A 107 5.26 -9.25 -2.70
N TYR A 108 4.81 -8.70 -3.83
CA TYR A 108 3.87 -9.34 -4.74
C TYR A 108 4.33 -10.75 -5.12
N PHE A 109 5.59 -10.90 -5.53
CA PHE A 109 6.18 -12.19 -5.92
C PHE A 109 6.66 -13.06 -4.74
N GLY A 110 6.40 -12.68 -3.49
CA GLY A 110 6.80 -13.44 -2.31
C GLY A 110 8.32 -13.57 -2.11
N ARG A 111 9.12 -12.74 -2.79
CA ARG A 111 10.58 -12.67 -2.63
C ARG A 111 10.96 -12.07 -1.28
N GLU A 112 10.11 -11.19 -0.75
CA GLU A 112 10.20 -10.67 0.62
C GLU A 112 9.41 -11.58 1.57
N LYS A 113 10.06 -12.65 2.03
CA LYS A 113 9.41 -13.69 2.84
C LYS A 113 8.76 -13.11 4.10
N GLY A 114 7.51 -13.53 4.34
CA GLY A 114 6.75 -13.15 5.53
C GLY A 114 6.10 -11.77 5.48
N HIS A 115 6.25 -11.01 4.38
CA HIS A 115 5.53 -9.75 4.24
C HIS A 115 4.02 -10.00 4.04
N PRO A 116 3.12 -9.37 4.81
CA PRO A 116 1.68 -9.68 4.81
C PRO A 116 0.99 -9.39 3.46
N PHE A 117 1.45 -8.37 2.73
CA PHE A 117 0.98 -8.04 1.38
C PHE A 117 0.97 -9.22 0.40
N HIS A 118 1.94 -10.13 0.48
CA HIS A 118 1.99 -11.27 -0.44
C HIS A 118 0.74 -12.16 -0.29
N ARG A 119 0.34 -12.45 0.96
CA ARG A 119 -0.84 -13.27 1.25
C ARG A 119 -2.11 -12.61 0.71
N GLN A 120 -2.27 -11.30 0.95
CA GLN A 120 -3.43 -10.55 0.47
C GLN A 120 -3.53 -10.54 -1.06
N MET A 121 -2.39 -10.48 -1.74
CA MET A 121 -2.36 -10.58 -3.20
C MET A 121 -2.78 -11.98 -3.68
N VAL A 122 -2.26 -13.04 -3.04
CA VAL A 122 -2.66 -14.42 -3.34
C VAL A 122 -4.16 -14.62 -3.10
N ASN A 123 -4.69 -14.11 -1.99
CA ASN A 123 -6.13 -14.13 -1.69
C ASN A 123 -6.92 -13.43 -2.79
N PHE A 124 -6.55 -12.20 -3.17
CA PHE A 124 -7.25 -11.47 -4.21
C PHE A 124 -7.26 -12.22 -5.56
N ILE A 125 -6.13 -12.81 -5.96
CA ILE A 125 -6.04 -13.58 -7.21
C ILE A 125 -6.93 -14.82 -7.17
N THR A 126 -7.01 -15.48 -6.01
CA THR A 126 -7.69 -16.78 -5.88
C THR A 126 -9.17 -16.67 -5.56
N THR A 127 -9.60 -15.61 -4.87
CA THR A 127 -10.97 -15.46 -4.35
C THR A 127 -11.66 -14.17 -4.82
N GLY A 128 -10.92 -13.23 -5.39
CA GLY A 128 -11.40 -11.87 -5.66
C GLY A 128 -11.48 -10.97 -4.41
N ASP A 129 -11.07 -11.47 -3.24
CA ASP A 129 -11.08 -10.73 -1.97
C ASP A 129 -9.74 -10.87 -1.23
N PRO A 130 -8.95 -9.79 -1.07
CA PRO A 130 -7.67 -9.84 -0.39
C PRO A 130 -7.77 -10.17 1.10
N GLY A 131 -8.93 -9.93 1.72
CA GLY A 131 -9.21 -10.25 3.12
C GLY A 131 -9.80 -11.64 3.34
N GLY A 132 -10.08 -12.38 2.27
CA GLY A 132 -10.54 -13.76 2.36
C GLY A 132 -9.45 -14.70 2.90
N THR A 133 -9.85 -15.78 3.55
CA THR A 133 -8.94 -16.89 3.90
C THR A 133 -8.66 -17.74 2.67
N GLY A 134 -8.01 -17.16 1.66
CA GLY A 134 -7.54 -17.89 0.48
C GLY A 134 -6.47 -18.90 0.90
N GLY A 135 -6.89 -20.15 1.08
CA GLY A 135 -6.01 -21.24 1.49
C GLY A 135 -4.83 -21.37 0.53
N ALA A 136 -3.62 -21.29 1.09
CA ALA A 136 -2.46 -21.89 0.46
C ALA A 136 -2.65 -23.42 0.43
N GLY A 137 -3.29 -23.93 -0.62
CA GLY A 137 -3.42 -25.36 -0.91
C GLY A 137 -4.83 -25.79 -1.28
N GLY A 138 -4.99 -26.32 -2.50
CA GLY A 138 -6.19 -27.06 -2.90
C GLY A 138 -6.63 -26.82 -4.33
N ALA A 139 -5.84 -27.28 -5.29
CA ALA A 139 -6.41 -27.68 -6.57
C ALA A 139 -7.28 -28.94 -6.35
N GLY A 140 -8.48 -28.96 -6.92
CA GLY A 140 -9.16 -30.20 -7.28
C GLY A 140 -10.11 -30.83 -6.26
N GLU A 141 -11.27 -31.15 -6.81
CA GLU A 141 -12.12 -32.31 -6.52
C GLU A 141 -13.28 -32.26 -5.52
N SER A 142 -14.39 -32.71 -6.11
CA SER A 142 -15.68 -33.03 -5.58
C SER A 142 -15.71 -34.36 -4.81
N ARG A 143 -16.63 -34.43 -3.83
CA ARG A 143 -17.31 -35.61 -3.24
C ARG A 143 -16.50 -36.52 -2.29
N GLY A 144 -17.17 -36.88 -1.19
CA GLY A 144 -17.12 -38.23 -0.62
C GLY A 144 -16.78 -38.29 0.87
N ALA A 145 -17.70 -38.83 1.65
CA ALA A 145 -17.55 -39.13 3.07
C ALA A 145 -16.51 -40.24 3.34
N GLY A 146 -15.93 -40.26 4.55
CA GLY A 146 -15.23 -41.43 5.10
C GLY A 146 -14.22 -41.10 6.20
N GLU A 147 -14.45 -41.61 7.40
CA GLU A 147 -13.57 -41.53 8.57
C GLU A 147 -12.27 -42.35 8.41
N SER A 148 -11.21 -41.91 9.12
CA SER A 148 -10.34 -42.70 10.04
C SER A 148 -8.82 -42.49 9.89
N GLY A 149 -8.17 -42.16 11.03
CA GLY A 149 -6.87 -42.72 11.45
C GLY A 149 -5.55 -42.02 11.09
N GLY A 150 -4.79 -41.59 12.12
CA GLY A 150 -3.33 -41.86 12.16
C GLY A 150 -2.33 -40.71 12.03
N THR A 151 -1.97 -40.12 13.18
CA THR A 151 -0.62 -39.69 13.64
C THR A 151 0.39 -39.06 12.66
N GLY A 152 0.58 -37.73 12.77
CA GLY A 152 1.76 -37.00 12.31
C GLY A 152 1.98 -35.78 13.22
N GLY A 153 3.20 -35.59 13.74
CA GLY A 153 3.54 -34.76 14.90
C GLY A 153 3.14 -33.28 14.84
N PRO A 154 3.29 -32.54 15.97
CA PRO A 154 2.78 -31.19 16.08
C PRO A 154 3.51 -30.25 15.11
N ARG A 155 2.83 -29.93 14.01
CA ARG A 155 3.09 -28.73 13.23
C ARG A 155 2.91 -27.57 14.21
N GLN A 156 3.98 -26.86 14.52
CA GLN A 156 3.88 -25.58 15.22
C GLN A 156 3.08 -24.64 14.32
N THR A 157 1.76 -24.66 14.48
CA THR A 157 0.89 -23.59 14.06
C THR A 157 1.09 -22.49 15.08
N SER A 158 1.79 -21.43 14.68
CA SER A 158 1.61 -20.11 15.27
C SER A 158 0.10 -19.88 15.48
N GLY A 159 -0.25 -19.37 16.67
CA GLY A 159 -1.60 -19.37 17.25
C GLY A 159 -2.71 -18.78 16.37
N PRO A 160 -3.97 -18.81 16.84
CA PRO A 160 -5.11 -18.36 16.05
C PRO A 160 -4.94 -16.87 15.73
N GLU A 161 -4.62 -16.57 14.46
CA GLU A 161 -4.71 -15.24 13.90
C GLU A 161 -6.15 -14.76 14.13
N THR A 162 -6.31 -13.60 14.77
CA THR A 162 -7.64 -13.06 15.01
C THR A 162 -8.23 -12.63 13.67
N ALA A 163 -9.56 -12.70 13.54
CA ALA A 163 -10.27 -12.28 12.32
C ALA A 163 -9.96 -10.83 11.89
N ASP A 164 -9.44 -10.00 12.81
CA ASP A 164 -9.03 -8.62 12.58
C ASP A 164 -7.75 -8.49 11.74
N ASP A 165 -6.83 -9.46 11.80
CA ASP A 165 -5.58 -9.45 11.01
C ASP A 165 -5.85 -9.66 9.51
N LEU A 166 -7.03 -10.20 9.17
CA LEU A 166 -7.45 -10.57 7.82
C LEU A 166 -8.33 -9.52 7.13
N ALA A 167 -8.96 -8.58 7.86
CA ALA A 167 -9.90 -7.66 7.25
C ALA A 167 -9.19 -6.53 6.48
N TRP A 168 -9.04 -6.66 5.15
CA TRP A 168 -8.78 -5.52 4.29
C TRP A 168 -10.13 -4.96 3.83
N PRO A 169 -10.64 -3.88 4.43
CA PRO A 169 -11.95 -3.37 4.12
C PRO A 169 -12.01 -2.83 2.69
N ARG A 170 -13.23 -2.83 2.14
CA ARG A 170 -13.48 -2.16 0.88
C ARG A 170 -13.28 -0.66 1.03
N TYR A 171 -12.64 -0.09 0.03
CA TYR A 171 -12.46 1.33 -0.12
C TYR A 171 -13.75 1.95 -0.63
N GLU A 172 -14.54 2.50 0.29
CA GLU A 172 -15.86 3.05 0.01
C GLU A 172 -16.08 4.34 0.82
N ALA A 173 -16.82 5.29 0.26
CA ALA A 173 -17.22 6.50 0.98
C ALA A 173 -18.22 6.16 2.12
N PRO A 174 -18.23 6.92 3.23
CA PRO A 174 -17.47 8.15 3.47
C PRO A 174 -16.06 7.92 4.04
N ASP A 175 -15.78 6.75 4.60
CA ASP A 175 -14.56 6.54 5.40
C ASP A 175 -13.32 6.23 4.56
N ARG A 176 -13.49 5.60 3.39
CA ARG A 176 -12.42 5.34 2.43
C ARG A 176 -11.21 4.70 3.10
N LEU A 177 -11.48 3.68 3.92
CA LEU A 177 -10.46 2.96 4.67
C LEU A 177 -9.43 2.33 3.73
N GLY A 178 -8.16 2.46 4.08
CA GLY A 178 -7.06 1.83 3.34
C GLY A 178 -6.05 1.19 4.28
N ARG A 179 -5.37 0.16 3.78
CA ARG A 179 -4.37 -0.58 4.56
C ARG A 179 -2.98 0.00 4.36
N ILE A 180 -2.26 0.20 5.45
CA ILE A 180 -0.91 0.75 5.46
C ILE A 180 0.07 -0.36 5.82
N TRP A 181 1.11 -0.54 5.02
CA TRP A 181 2.27 -1.38 5.38
C TRP A 181 3.47 -0.50 5.62
N SER A 182 4.13 -0.68 6.75
CA SER A 182 5.40 0.01 7.05
C SER A 182 6.48 -1.02 7.36
N GLY A 183 7.71 -0.78 6.90
CA GLY A 183 8.81 -1.73 7.11
C GLY A 183 8.85 -2.84 6.07
N GLY A 184 9.49 -3.97 6.41
CA GLY A 184 9.73 -5.06 5.46
C GLY A 184 9.84 -6.46 6.07
N GLY A 185 9.55 -7.47 5.26
CA GLY A 185 9.53 -8.89 5.62
C GLY A 185 8.60 -9.17 6.79
N THR A 186 9.06 -10.01 7.71
CA THR A 186 8.36 -10.33 8.96
C THR A 186 8.34 -9.18 9.97
N GLN A 187 9.06 -8.09 9.70
CA GLN A 187 9.05 -6.88 10.55
C GLN A 187 8.04 -5.84 10.04
N ALA A 188 7.37 -6.10 8.91
CA ALA A 188 6.36 -5.21 8.39
C ALA A 188 5.21 -5.09 9.40
N THR A 189 4.79 -3.85 9.68
CA THR A 189 3.60 -3.56 10.47
C THR A 189 2.44 -3.22 9.55
N GLU A 190 1.24 -3.55 10.00
CA GLU A 190 -0.01 -3.23 9.32
C GLU A 190 -0.82 -2.25 10.16
N ALA A 191 -1.41 -1.27 9.49
CA ALA A 191 -2.37 -0.38 10.12
C ALA A 191 -3.55 -0.12 9.17
N MET A 192 -4.70 0.16 9.74
CA MET A 192 -5.85 0.67 9.01
C MET A 192 -5.92 2.19 9.20
N GLU A 193 -6.02 2.91 8.10
CA GLU A 193 -6.12 4.37 8.13
C GLU A 193 -7.39 4.83 7.42
N LYS A 194 -8.07 5.81 8.02
CA LYS A 194 -9.17 6.51 7.39
C LYS A 194 -8.60 7.46 6.35
N ASP A 195 -9.01 7.26 5.11
CA ASP A 195 -8.67 8.12 3.99
C ASP A 195 -7.16 8.41 3.84
N PRO A 196 -6.32 7.39 3.61
CA PRO A 196 -4.87 7.59 3.50
C PRO A 196 -4.43 8.43 2.29
N TRP A 197 -5.35 8.68 1.37
CA TRP A 197 -5.15 9.50 0.17
C TRP A 197 -5.91 10.83 0.21
N GLY A 198 -6.45 11.20 1.38
CA GLY A 198 -7.21 12.43 1.57
C GLY A 198 -6.40 13.67 1.21
N GLY A 199 -5.11 13.69 1.53
CA GLY A 199 -4.19 14.75 1.15
C GLY A 199 -4.06 14.92 -0.36
N VAL A 200 -3.81 13.83 -1.09
CA VAL A 200 -3.72 13.83 -2.57
C VAL A 200 -5.03 14.35 -3.17
N ARG A 201 -6.16 13.91 -2.63
CA ARG A 201 -7.48 14.32 -3.09
C ARG A 201 -7.72 15.82 -2.87
N THR A 202 -7.44 16.32 -1.68
CA THR A 202 -7.53 17.74 -1.35
C THR A 202 -6.61 18.60 -2.21
N MET A 203 -5.41 18.10 -2.54
CA MET A 203 -4.44 18.82 -3.35
C MET A 203 -4.88 18.95 -4.83
N PHE A 204 -5.40 17.89 -5.44
CA PHE A 204 -5.76 17.89 -6.88
C PHE A 204 -7.23 18.17 -7.18
N TRP A 205 -8.13 17.86 -6.26
CA TRP A 205 -9.57 18.05 -6.38
C TRP A 205 -10.14 18.64 -5.09
N PRO A 206 -9.71 19.85 -4.68
CA PRO A 206 -10.26 20.52 -3.52
C PRO A 206 -11.78 20.64 -3.66
N LYS A 207 -12.52 20.36 -2.59
CA LYS A 207 -13.95 20.66 -2.55
C LYS A 207 -14.10 22.18 -2.67
N GLY A 208 -14.86 22.61 -3.68
CA GLY A 208 -15.25 24.02 -3.87
C GLY A 208 -16.23 24.49 -2.82
#